data_AF-A0A660R860-F1
#
_entry.id   AF-A0A660R860-F1
#
_cell.length_a   1.000
_cell.length_b   1.000
_cell.length_c   1.000
_cell.angle_alpha   90.00
_cell.angle_beta   90.00
_cell.angle_gamma   90.00
#
_symmetry.space_group_name_H-M   'P 1'
#
loop_
_entity.id
_entity.type
_entity.pdbx_description
1 polymer ?
#
loop_
_entity_poly.entity_id
_entity_poly.type
_entity_poly.pdbx_seq_one_letter_code
_entity_poly.pdbx_strand_id
1 'polypeptide(L)'
;MGRARKSKVLLKGLLNHTAIATALREDIPIEKAISIAERFFGISCDSEQKERIFSAFRLLKGLEISGVELFVKNKKLKLVGRIDAVSNFTPIEIKFGRKTKGDPYQLASYAICMGATKGILVYPDKLLYLEFSKRFLEDTKKLVKRCFLAKKRLLVEENECGNRHIWMLYR
;
A
#
# COMPACT_ATOMS: atom_id res chain seq x y z
N MET A 1 26.14 -8.73 -6.86
CA MET A 1 25.34 -7.74 -7.63
C MET A 1 23.86 -7.61 -7.20
N GLY A 2 23.27 -8.52 -6.41
CA GLY A 2 21.83 -8.49 -6.08
C GLY A 2 21.35 -7.45 -5.04
N ARG A 3 22.22 -7.00 -4.12
CA ARG A 3 21.81 -6.16 -2.97
C ARG A 3 21.52 -4.70 -3.37
N ALA A 4 22.38 -4.09 -4.18
CA ALA A 4 22.22 -2.71 -4.65
C ALA A 4 20.97 -2.52 -5.55
N ARG A 5 20.68 -3.51 -6.41
CA ARG A 5 19.46 -3.51 -7.25
C ARG A 5 18.18 -3.59 -6.41
N LYS A 6 18.17 -4.40 -5.35
CA LYS A 6 17.04 -4.51 -4.41
C LYS A 6 16.80 -3.23 -3.61
N SER A 7 17.86 -2.48 -3.28
CA SER A 7 17.77 -1.17 -2.62
C SER A 7 17.18 -0.10 -3.55
N LYS A 8 17.61 -0.03 -4.80
CA LYS A 8 17.02 0.88 -5.80
C LYS A 8 15.55 0.56 -6.08
N VAL A 9 15.26 -0.75 -6.17
CA VAL A 9 13.99 -1.43 -5.86
C VAL A 9 13.03 -0.66 -4.92
N LEU A 10 13.44 -0.72 -3.65
CA LEU A 10 12.74 -0.18 -2.49
C LEU A 10 12.53 1.32 -2.61
N LEU A 11 13.60 2.04 -2.92
CA LEU A 11 13.58 3.49 -2.89
C LEU A 11 12.65 4.06 -3.97
N LYS A 12 12.62 3.45 -5.17
CA LYS A 12 11.64 3.81 -6.21
C LYS A 12 10.20 3.56 -5.76
N GLY A 13 9.94 2.45 -5.08
CA GLY A 13 8.62 2.18 -4.51
C GLY A 13 8.21 3.25 -3.49
N LEU A 14 9.09 3.53 -2.52
CA LEU A 14 8.84 4.57 -1.50
C LEU A 14 8.59 5.94 -2.13
N LEU A 15 9.41 6.32 -3.11
CA LEU A 15 9.24 7.56 -3.86
C LEU A 15 7.83 7.67 -4.46
N ASN A 16 7.35 6.63 -5.15
CA ASN A 16 6.03 6.66 -5.78
C ASN A 16 4.91 6.91 -4.77
N HIS A 17 4.93 6.20 -3.64
CA HIS A 17 3.93 6.36 -2.58
C HIS A 17 4.03 7.75 -1.94
N THR A 18 5.24 8.25 -1.67
CA THR A 18 5.47 9.59 -1.13
C THR A 18 4.98 10.68 -2.09
N ALA A 19 5.20 10.55 -3.40
CA ALA A 19 4.72 11.51 -4.38
C ALA A 19 3.19 11.59 -4.36
N ILE A 20 2.49 10.46 -4.38
CA ILE A 20 1.02 10.44 -4.30
C ILE A 20 0.52 11.01 -2.98
N ALA A 21 1.08 10.55 -1.85
CA ALA A 21 0.68 11.01 -0.53
C ALA A 21 0.87 12.52 -0.38
N THR A 22 1.99 13.06 -0.87
CA THR A 22 2.28 14.50 -0.85
C THR A 22 1.29 15.28 -1.71
N ALA A 23 1.02 14.82 -2.94
CA ALA A 23 0.07 15.48 -3.82
C ALA A 23 -1.34 15.53 -3.23
N LEU A 24 -1.79 14.45 -2.60
CA LEU A 24 -3.12 14.36 -1.97
C LEU A 24 -3.20 15.16 -0.67
N ARG A 25 -2.16 15.11 0.18
CA ARG A 25 -2.14 15.78 1.49
C ARG A 25 -2.05 17.29 1.37
N GLU A 26 -1.16 17.75 0.50
CA GLU A 26 -0.85 19.18 0.32
C GLU A 26 -1.71 19.83 -0.78
N ASP A 27 -2.56 19.04 -1.43
CA ASP A 27 -3.37 19.42 -2.61
C ASP A 27 -2.56 20.19 -3.67
N ILE A 28 -1.41 19.62 -4.06
CA ILE A 28 -0.53 20.19 -5.08
C ILE A 28 -0.55 19.36 -6.37
N PRO A 29 -0.16 19.96 -7.52
CA PRO A 29 0.06 19.21 -8.74
C PRO A 29 1.02 18.04 -8.54
N ILE A 30 0.68 16.87 -9.10
CA ILE A 30 1.44 15.64 -8.91
C ILE A 30 2.85 15.74 -9.52
N GLU A 31 3.06 16.55 -10.56
CA GLU A 31 4.38 16.93 -11.11
C GLU A 31 5.29 17.49 -10.00
N LYS A 32 4.77 18.45 -9.24
CA LYS A 32 5.49 19.12 -8.16
C LYS A 32 5.78 18.14 -7.03
N ALA A 33 4.83 17.28 -6.69
CA ALA A 33 5.00 16.24 -5.68
C ALA A 33 6.04 15.19 -6.09
N ILE A 34 6.08 14.79 -7.36
CA ILE A 34 7.15 13.92 -7.90
C ILE A 34 8.51 14.59 -7.72
N SER A 35 8.66 15.86 -8.10
CA SER A 35 9.93 16.58 -7.93
C SER A 35 10.35 16.72 -6.46
N ILE A 36 9.41 16.89 -5.53
CA ILE A 36 9.69 16.88 -4.09
C ILE A 36 10.19 15.50 -3.66
N ALA A 37 9.51 14.43 -4.07
CA ALA A 37 9.91 13.06 -3.74
C ALA A 37 11.28 12.69 -4.35
N GLU A 38 11.54 13.06 -5.61
CA GLU A 38 12.83 12.85 -6.27
C GLU A 38 13.98 13.51 -5.48
N ARG A 39 13.79 14.75 -5.01
CA ARG A 39 14.77 15.45 -4.15
C ARG A 39 14.94 14.77 -2.80
N PHE A 40 13.84 14.37 -2.15
CA PHE A 40 13.88 13.74 -0.83
C PHE A 40 14.63 12.40 -0.85
N PHE A 41 14.42 11.58 -1.89
CA PHE A 41 15.07 10.27 -2.01
C PHE A 41 16.41 10.30 -2.76
N GLY A 42 16.79 11.43 -3.36
CA GLY A 42 17.99 11.55 -4.19
C GLY A 42 17.95 10.66 -5.45
N ILE A 43 16.76 10.40 -5.98
CA ILE A 43 16.53 9.48 -7.11
C ILE A 43 15.59 10.15 -8.10
N SER A 44 15.97 10.19 -9.37
CA SER A 44 15.08 10.61 -10.45
C SER A 44 14.18 9.48 -10.92
N CYS A 45 12.95 9.84 -11.27
CA CYS A 45 12.04 8.98 -11.99
C CYS A 45 12.28 9.13 -13.50
N ASP A 46 12.30 7.99 -14.19
CA ASP A 46 12.19 7.96 -15.65
C ASP A 46 10.75 8.25 -16.10
N SER A 47 10.55 8.49 -17.39
CA SER A 47 9.24 8.87 -17.96
C SER A 47 8.18 7.81 -17.70
N GLU A 48 8.52 6.52 -17.81
CA GLU A 48 7.59 5.41 -17.55
C GLU A 48 7.15 5.41 -16.07
N GLN A 49 8.09 5.54 -15.13
CA GLN A 49 7.75 5.62 -13.71
C GLN A 49 6.87 6.83 -13.40
N LYS A 50 7.16 7.99 -13.99
CA LYS A 50 6.31 9.19 -13.84
C LYS A 50 4.90 8.90 -14.34
N GLU A 51 4.75 8.41 -15.56
CA GLU A 51 3.44 8.07 -16.13
C GLU A 51 2.65 7.12 -15.23
N ARG A 52 3.31 6.12 -14.64
CA ARG A 52 2.66 5.19 -13.71
C ARG A 52 2.17 5.89 -12.43
N ILE A 53 2.94 6.84 -11.89
CA ILE A 53 2.53 7.68 -10.75
C ILE A 53 1.32 8.54 -11.14
N PHE A 54 1.37 9.18 -12.31
CA PHE A 54 0.27 9.99 -12.84
C PHE A 54 -1.03 9.19 -12.96
N SER A 55 -0.97 8.01 -13.58
CA SER A 55 -2.16 7.21 -13.81
C SER A 55 -2.77 6.71 -12.50
N ALA A 56 -1.95 6.24 -11.55
CA ALA A 56 -2.43 5.89 -10.21
C ALA A 56 -3.05 7.10 -9.47
N PHE A 57 -2.43 8.28 -9.56
CA PHE A 57 -2.95 9.50 -8.95
C PHE A 57 -4.29 9.94 -9.56
N ARG A 58 -4.45 9.85 -10.89
CA ARG A 58 -5.72 10.17 -11.58
C ARG A 58 -6.85 9.26 -11.11
N LEU A 59 -6.58 7.95 -10.98
CA LEU A 59 -7.56 7.00 -10.45
C LEU A 59 -7.97 7.35 -9.00
N LEU A 60 -7.01 7.79 -8.19
CA LEU A 60 -7.27 8.21 -6.80
C LEU A 60 -8.06 9.52 -6.71
N LYS A 61 -7.79 10.51 -7.55
CA LYS A 61 -8.52 11.79 -7.58
C LYS A 61 -10.00 11.62 -7.94
N GLY A 62 -10.37 10.50 -8.61
CA GLY A 62 -11.77 10.11 -8.82
C GLY A 62 -12.47 9.56 -7.57
N LEU A 63 -11.78 9.43 -6.44
CA LEU A 63 -12.31 8.97 -5.17
C LEU A 63 -12.35 10.11 -4.15
N GLU A 64 -13.32 10.03 -3.23
CA GLU A 64 -13.39 10.94 -2.09
C GLU A 64 -12.37 10.51 -1.02
N ILE A 65 -11.14 11.00 -1.11
CA ILE A 65 -10.05 10.64 -0.21
C ILE A 65 -10.24 11.38 1.13
N SER A 66 -10.46 10.63 2.22
CA SER A 66 -10.63 11.16 3.58
C SER A 66 -9.35 11.10 4.42
N GLY A 67 -8.26 10.52 3.89
CA GLY A 67 -6.95 10.51 4.55
C GLY A 67 -5.89 9.70 3.80
N VAL A 68 -4.62 9.99 4.08
CA VAL A 68 -3.45 9.39 3.40
C VAL A 68 -2.36 9.00 4.39
N GLU A 69 -1.67 7.89 4.11
CA GLU A 69 -0.62 7.27 4.93
C GLU A 69 -1.00 7.09 6.41
N LEU A 70 -2.16 6.47 6.64
CA LEU A 70 -2.73 6.34 7.98
C LEU A 70 -2.26 5.07 8.69
N PHE A 71 -1.87 5.22 9.96
CA PHE A 71 -1.72 4.08 10.87
C PHE A 71 -3.06 3.74 11.52
N VAL A 72 -3.64 2.61 11.14
CA VAL A 72 -4.86 2.10 11.76
C VAL A 72 -4.52 1.02 12.77
N LYS A 73 -5.21 1.04 13.92
CA LYS A 73 -4.97 0.07 15.00
C LYS A 73 -6.25 -0.65 15.36
N ASN A 74 -6.20 -1.98 15.35
CA ASN A 74 -7.23 -2.83 15.94
C ASN A 74 -6.72 -3.41 17.26
N LYS A 75 -7.14 -2.79 18.38
CA LYS A 75 -6.71 -3.19 19.73
C LYS A 75 -7.09 -4.63 20.07
N LYS A 76 -8.29 -5.08 19.67
CA LYS A 76 -8.81 -6.42 19.96
C LYS A 76 -7.94 -7.51 19.33
N LEU A 77 -7.49 -7.27 18.10
CA LEU A 77 -6.65 -8.21 17.36
C LEU A 77 -5.15 -7.93 17.52
N LYS A 78 -4.78 -6.88 18.26
CA LYS A 78 -3.40 -6.36 18.37
C LYS A 78 -2.76 -6.14 16.99
N LEU A 79 -3.52 -5.56 16.05
CA LEU A 79 -3.04 -5.26 14.70
C LEU A 79 -2.80 -3.78 14.48
N VAL A 80 -1.76 -3.46 13.72
CA VAL A 80 -1.55 -2.15 13.13
C VAL A 80 -1.30 -2.31 11.63
N GLY A 81 -1.92 -1.44 10.83
CA GLY A 81 -1.70 -1.36 9.39
C GLY A 81 -1.30 0.06 9.02
N ARG A 82 -0.39 0.22 8.06
CA ARG A 82 -0.13 1.50 7.41
C ARG A 82 -0.84 1.46 6.06
N ILE A 83 -1.92 2.21 5.93
CA ILE A 83 -2.75 2.26 4.75
C ILE A 83 -2.31 3.44 3.89
N ASP A 84 -2.20 3.24 2.58
CA ASP A 84 -1.81 4.31 1.66
C ASP A 84 -2.84 5.45 1.64
N ALA A 85 -4.12 5.11 1.54
CA ALA A 85 -5.20 6.09 1.61
C ALA A 85 -6.51 5.48 2.14
N VAL A 86 -7.47 6.33 2.49
CA VAL A 86 -8.81 5.93 2.90
C VAL A 86 -9.82 6.77 2.13
N SER A 87 -10.91 6.14 1.69
CA SER A 87 -12.07 6.83 1.15
C SER A 87 -13.32 6.27 1.82
N ASN A 88 -14.11 7.12 2.49
CA ASN A 88 -15.38 6.73 3.12
C ASN A 88 -15.28 5.42 3.95
N PHE A 89 -14.32 5.39 4.88
CA PHE A 89 -14.01 4.23 5.73
C PHE A 89 -13.54 2.95 5.00
N THR A 90 -13.28 3.06 3.70
CA THR A 90 -12.77 1.99 2.86
C THR A 90 -11.25 2.16 2.69
N PRO A 91 -10.43 1.17 3.08
CA PRO A 91 -8.98 1.23 2.87
C PRO A 91 -8.65 1.19 1.39
N ILE A 92 -7.62 1.92 1.01
CA ILE A 92 -7.04 1.94 -0.33
C ILE A 92 -5.58 1.51 -0.23
N GLU A 93 -5.18 0.53 -1.03
CA GLU A 93 -3.79 0.10 -1.18
C GLU A 93 -3.36 0.29 -2.63
N ILE A 94 -2.23 0.98 -2.82
CA ILE A 94 -1.68 1.35 -4.12
C ILE A 94 -0.52 0.40 -4.45
N LYS A 95 -0.46 -0.09 -5.69
CA LYS A 95 0.54 -1.05 -6.14
C LYS A 95 1.17 -0.61 -7.45
N PHE A 96 2.48 -0.37 -7.40
CA PHE A 96 3.33 -0.13 -8.58
C PHE A 96 4.09 -1.40 -9.02
N GLY A 97 3.73 -2.57 -8.50
CA GLY A 97 4.29 -3.85 -8.90
C GLY A 97 3.38 -4.59 -9.88
N ARG A 98 3.82 -5.77 -10.31
CA ARG A 98 2.90 -6.75 -10.90
C ARG A 98 1.88 -7.17 -9.85
N LYS A 99 0.63 -7.38 -10.27
CA LYS A 99 -0.41 -7.92 -9.40
C LYS A 99 0.02 -9.26 -8.80
N THR A 100 -0.20 -9.40 -7.50
CA THR A 100 0.15 -10.60 -6.75
C THR A 100 -1.10 -11.24 -6.15
N LYS A 101 -1.03 -12.54 -5.83
CA LYS A 101 -2.09 -13.21 -5.06
C LYS A 101 -2.21 -12.68 -3.62
N GLY A 102 -1.19 -11.98 -3.12
CA GLY A 102 -1.16 -11.42 -1.76
C GLY A 102 -1.85 -10.07 -1.62
N ASP A 103 -2.03 -9.32 -2.72
CA ASP A 103 -2.58 -7.96 -2.67
C ASP A 103 -3.99 -7.90 -2.04
N PRO A 104 -4.93 -8.81 -2.37
CA PRO A 104 -6.24 -8.83 -1.72
C PRO A 104 -6.19 -9.14 -0.22
N TYR A 105 -5.25 -9.99 0.22
CA TYR A 105 -5.10 -10.32 1.64
C TYR A 105 -4.52 -9.15 2.44
N GLN A 106 -3.57 -8.41 1.85
CA GLN A 106 -3.04 -7.20 2.46
C GLN A 106 -4.14 -6.15 2.61
N LEU A 107 -4.89 -5.88 1.55
CA LEU A 107 -6.01 -4.93 1.61
C LEU A 107 -7.09 -5.36 2.62
N ALA A 108 -7.47 -6.64 2.61
CA ALA A 108 -8.45 -7.20 3.55
C ALA A 108 -8.00 -7.05 5.00
N SER A 109 -6.70 -7.03 5.26
CA SER A 109 -6.21 -6.78 6.61
C SER A 109 -6.36 -5.36 7.10
N TYR A 110 -6.22 -4.39 6.21
CA TYR A 110 -6.54 -3.01 6.51
C TYR A 110 -8.04 -2.87 6.75
N ALA A 111 -8.85 -3.57 5.96
CA ALA A 111 -10.29 -3.63 6.17
C ALA A 111 -10.61 -4.21 7.56
N ILE A 112 -9.96 -5.31 7.97
CA ILE A 112 -10.06 -5.86 9.33
C ILE A 112 -9.60 -4.86 10.40
N CYS A 113 -8.51 -4.13 10.15
CA CYS A 113 -8.00 -3.15 11.10
C CYS A 113 -8.98 -2.00 11.32
N MET A 114 -9.64 -1.57 10.25
CA MET A 114 -10.66 -0.53 10.28
C MET A 114 -12.03 -1.04 10.71
N GLY A 115 -12.31 -2.33 10.61
CA GLY A 115 -13.67 -2.86 10.79
C GLY A 115 -14.55 -2.71 9.54
N ALA A 116 -13.93 -2.53 8.37
CA ALA A 116 -14.60 -2.49 7.07
C ALA A 116 -14.75 -3.89 6.45
N THR A 117 -15.67 -4.02 5.50
CA THR A 117 -15.88 -5.22 4.67
C THR A 117 -15.49 -5.00 3.21
N LYS A 118 -15.05 -3.79 2.86
CA LYS A 118 -14.66 -3.40 1.51
C LYS A 118 -13.22 -2.91 1.48
N GLY A 119 -12.65 -2.83 0.30
CA GLY A 119 -11.35 -2.21 0.06
C GLY A 119 -11.17 -1.88 -1.41
N ILE A 120 -10.22 -1.01 -1.71
CA ILE A 120 -9.88 -0.60 -3.08
C ILE A 120 -8.40 -0.91 -3.34
N LEU A 121 -8.12 -1.67 -4.40
CA LEU A 121 -6.76 -1.82 -4.93
C LEU A 121 -6.58 -0.88 -6.12
N VAL A 122 -5.51 -0.10 -6.09
CA VAL A 122 -5.11 0.79 -7.18
C VAL A 122 -3.83 0.27 -7.79
N TYR A 123 -3.85 0.00 -9.08
CA TYR A 123 -2.68 -0.15 -9.93
C TYR A 123 -2.67 1.03 -10.91
N PRO A 124 -1.52 1.42 -11.47
CA PRO A 124 -1.45 2.51 -12.44
C PRO A 124 -2.48 2.43 -13.58
N ASP A 125 -2.78 1.22 -14.04
CA ASP A 125 -3.67 0.92 -15.16
C ASP A 125 -5.07 0.46 -14.72
N LYS A 126 -5.32 0.29 -13.43
CA LYS A 126 -6.52 -0.41 -12.97
C LYS A 126 -6.97 -0.03 -11.56
N LEU A 127 -8.27 0.16 -11.42
CA LEU A 127 -8.96 0.27 -10.14
C LEU A 127 -9.78 -1.00 -9.88
N LEU A 128 -9.68 -1.56 -8.67
CA LEU A 128 -10.43 -2.74 -8.25
C LEU A 128 -11.16 -2.46 -6.93
N TYR A 129 -12.49 -2.47 -6.98
CA TYR A 129 -13.33 -2.46 -5.79
C TYR A 129 -13.56 -3.90 -5.32
N LEU A 130 -13.15 -4.20 -4.09
CA LEU A 130 -13.31 -5.52 -3.50
C LEU A 130 -14.28 -5.44 -2.34
N GLU A 131 -15.27 -6.34 -2.37
CA GLU A 131 -16.11 -6.64 -1.22
C GLU A 131 -15.72 -8.02 -0.69
N PHE A 132 -15.37 -8.07 0.60
CA PHE A 132 -14.83 -9.28 1.22
C PHE A 132 -15.94 -10.05 1.90
N SER A 133 -16.07 -11.33 1.55
CA SER A 133 -16.97 -12.23 2.27
C SER A 133 -16.51 -12.41 3.72
N LYS A 134 -17.47 -12.68 4.63
CA LYS A 134 -17.19 -12.98 6.03
C LYS A 134 -16.17 -14.12 6.18
N ARG A 135 -16.28 -15.16 5.34
CA ARG A 135 -15.33 -16.29 5.30
C ARG A 135 -13.92 -15.83 4.96
N PHE A 136 -13.77 -15.02 3.91
CA PHE A 136 -12.47 -14.52 3.47
C PHE A 136 -11.78 -13.65 4.55
N LEU A 137 -12.53 -12.77 5.20
CA LEU A 137 -12.01 -11.95 6.30
C LEU A 137 -11.56 -12.82 7.48
N GLU A 138 -12.32 -13.86 7.82
CA GLU A 138 -11.96 -14.77 8.91
C GLU A 138 -10.71 -15.60 8.58
N ASP A 139 -10.60 -16.10 7.36
CA ASP A 139 -9.41 -16.81 6.89
C ASP A 139 -8.18 -15.88 6.87
N THR A 140 -8.36 -14.61 6.50
CA THR A 140 -7.32 -13.58 6.57
C THR A 140 -6.88 -13.34 8.01
N LYS A 141 -7.79 -13.20 8.98
CA LYS A 141 -7.43 -13.07 10.41
C LYS A 141 -6.60 -14.26 10.90
N LYS A 142 -7.00 -15.49 10.55
CA LYS A 142 -6.26 -16.71 10.89
C LYS A 142 -4.86 -16.72 10.28
N LEU A 143 -4.72 -16.26 9.03
CA LEU A 143 -3.43 -16.13 8.36
C LEU A 143 -2.52 -15.15 9.10
N VAL A 144 -3.02 -13.95 9.40
CA VAL A 144 -2.28 -12.89 10.12
C VAL A 144 -1.81 -13.39 11.50
N LYS A 145 -2.68 -14.08 12.25
CA LYS A 145 -2.34 -14.66 13.55
C LYS A 145 -1.27 -15.75 13.44
N ARG A 146 -1.33 -16.61 12.42
CA ARG A 146 -0.30 -17.65 12.16
C ARG A 146 1.06 -17.04 11.84
N CYS A 147 1.10 -16.03 10.98
CA CYS A 147 2.33 -15.31 10.66
C CYS A 147 2.98 -14.68 11.91
N PHE A 148 2.17 -14.12 12.81
CA PHE A 148 2.63 -13.56 14.08
C PHE A 148 3.26 -14.62 15.00
N LEU A 149 2.56 -15.74 15.24
CA LEU A 149 3.00 -16.79 16.17
C LEU A 149 4.29 -17.48 15.72
N ALA A 150 4.53 -17.57 14.42
CA ALA A 150 5.76 -18.14 13.87
C ALA A 150 7.02 -17.28 14.11
N LYS A 151 6.92 -16.14 14.85
CA LYS A 151 7.98 -15.12 14.98
C LYS A 151 8.61 -14.76 13.63
N LYS A 152 7.86 -14.93 12.53
CA LYS A 152 8.18 -14.35 11.23
C LYS A 152 7.94 -12.85 11.38
N ARG A 153 8.90 -12.21 12.05
CA ARG A 153 9.01 -10.76 12.17
C ARG A 153 9.06 -10.27 10.74
N LEU A 154 8.00 -9.56 10.36
CA LEU A 154 7.81 -8.98 9.06
C LEU A 154 7.39 -9.98 7.97
N LEU A 155 6.30 -9.66 7.28
CA LEU A 155 6.09 -10.00 5.87
C LEU A 155 6.96 -9.11 4.95
N VAL A 156 8.14 -8.72 5.43
CA VAL A 156 9.28 -8.29 4.61
C VAL A 156 10.15 -9.53 4.43
N GLU A 157 9.56 -10.60 3.91
CA GLU A 157 10.34 -11.63 3.26
C GLU A 157 9.81 -11.73 1.84
N GLU A 158 10.65 -11.22 0.94
CA GLU A 158 10.52 -11.34 -0.50
C GLU A 158 10.31 -12.82 -0.80
N ASN A 159 9.12 -13.23 -1.23
CA ASN A 159 8.99 -14.57 -1.79
C ASN A 159 9.89 -14.66 -3.04
N GLU A 160 10.14 -15.86 -3.54
CA GLU A 160 10.97 -16.11 -4.74
C GLU A 160 10.53 -15.30 -5.99
N CYS A 161 9.38 -14.63 -5.91
CA CYS A 161 8.79 -13.76 -6.93
C CYS A 161 8.95 -12.24 -6.69
N GLY A 162 9.61 -11.77 -5.62
CA GLY A 162 9.96 -10.34 -5.47
C GLY A 162 8.94 -9.43 -4.76
N ASN A 163 7.93 -9.97 -4.06
CA ASN A 163 6.83 -9.15 -3.50
C ASN A 163 7.11 -8.66 -2.06
N ARG A 164 6.72 -7.41 -1.74
CA ARG A 164 6.87 -6.79 -0.42
C ARG A 164 5.52 -6.39 0.15
N HIS A 165 5.22 -6.82 1.38
CA HIS A 165 4.00 -6.48 2.10
C HIS A 165 4.34 -5.90 3.48
N ILE A 166 3.91 -4.69 3.81
CA ILE A 166 4.19 -4.09 5.13
C ILE A 166 3.07 -4.45 6.08
N TRP A 167 3.39 -5.30 7.05
CA TRP A 167 2.58 -5.56 8.23
C TRP A 167 3.40 -5.16 9.44
N MET A 168 2.92 -4.19 10.22
CA MET A 168 3.54 -3.84 11.49
C MET A 168 2.56 -4.19 12.59
N LEU A 169 2.76 -5.31 13.29
CA LEU A 169 2.01 -5.58 14.51
C LEU A 169 2.84 -5.07 15.69
N TYR A 170 2.27 -4.14 16.47
CA TYR A 170 2.91 -3.62 17.68
C TYR A 170 2.93 -4.71 18.77
N ARG A 171 4.01 -4.77 19.55
CA ARG A 171 4.03 -5.52 20.81
C ARG A 171 3.12 -4.86 21.84
#